data_AF-A0A536QAB5-F1
#
_entry.id   AF-A0A536QAB5-F1
#
_cell.length_a   1.000
_cell.length_b   1.000
_cell.length_c   1.000
_cell.angle_alpha   90.00
_cell.angle_beta   90.00
_cell.angle_gamma   90.00
#
_symmetry.space_group_name_H-M   'P 1'
#
loop_
_entity.id
_entity.type
_entity.pdbx_description
1 polymer ?
#
loop_
_entity_poly.entity_id
_entity_poly.type
_entity_poly.pdbx_seq_one_letter_code
_entity_poly.pdbx_strand_id
1 'polypeptide(L)'
;MRSDRLPGVTAADEAFVAAFHAHQLSNQGFHHRDHLRLAWVQIRRLGLERASDVVTMGIRRFAAHHGSADRYNDTMTRFWLRVVGLGIIRHPELTFDELLAAEPHLLDKGLPFRHWSRERMNRADAKQRWIEPDLRPMPAA
;
A
#
# COMPACT_ATOMS: atom_id res chain seq x y z
N MET A 1 -2.19 21.67 25.12
CA MET A 1 -1.72 21.06 23.86
C MET A 1 -1.04 19.75 24.17
N ARG A 2 -1.82 18.66 24.22
CA ARG A 2 -1.21 17.32 24.30
C ARG A 2 -0.79 16.96 22.89
N SER A 3 0.52 16.84 22.70
CA SER A 3 1.09 16.29 21.49
C SER A 3 0.79 14.79 21.53
N ASP A 4 -0.40 14.40 21.09
CA ASP A 4 -0.75 13.00 20.86
C ASP A 4 0.12 12.52 19.70
N ARG A 5 1.31 12.01 20.05
CA ARG A 5 2.12 11.19 19.14
C ARG A 5 1.19 10.07 18.70
N LEU A 6 0.81 10.04 17.43
CA LEU A 6 0.14 8.90 16.81
C LEU A 6 0.93 7.64 17.21
N PRO A 7 0.39 6.74 18.05
CA PRO A 7 1.14 5.58 18.50
C PRO A 7 1.36 4.65 17.31
N GLY A 8 2.60 4.51 16.85
CA GLY A 8 2.94 3.45 15.88
C GLY A 8 4.08 3.81 14.93
N VAL A 9 4.07 4.99 14.29
CA VAL A 9 5.10 5.33 13.28
C VAL A 9 6.41 5.67 13.98
N THR A 10 7.44 4.88 13.72
CA THR A 10 8.76 5.00 14.32
C THR A 10 9.71 5.89 13.51
N ALA A 11 10.84 6.30 14.09
CA ALA A 11 11.89 6.98 13.34
C ALA A 11 12.47 6.11 12.19
N ALA A 12 12.45 4.78 12.35
CA ALA A 12 12.86 3.86 11.28
C ALA A 12 11.85 3.87 10.12
N ASP A 13 10.55 4.02 10.41
CA ASP A 13 9.51 4.19 9.38
C ASP A 13 9.67 5.51 8.63
N GLU A 14 9.98 6.59 9.36
CA GLU A 14 10.31 7.90 8.77
C GLU A 14 11.51 7.80 7.81
N ALA A 15 12.60 7.19 8.27
CA ALA A 15 13.80 7.00 7.47
C ALA A 15 13.54 6.14 6.22
N PHE A 16 12.74 5.07 6.36
CA PHE A 16 12.33 4.23 5.24
C PHE A 16 11.53 5.01 4.18
N VAL A 17 10.54 5.80 4.60
CA VAL A 17 9.75 6.64 3.68
C VAL A 17 10.61 7.71 3.01
N ALA A 18 11.54 8.32 3.75
CA ALA A 18 12.49 9.28 3.19
C ALA A 18 13.39 8.64 2.12
N ALA A 19 13.95 7.45 2.40
CA ALA A 19 14.77 6.70 1.44
C ALA A 19 13.99 6.30 0.18
N PHE A 20 12.70 5.93 0.33
CA PHE A 20 11.81 5.67 -0.81
C PHE A 20 11.66 6.91 -1.70
N HIS A 21 11.35 8.07 -1.11
CA HIS A 21 11.18 9.32 -1.85
C HIS A 21 12.48 9.83 -2.48
N ALA A 22 13.63 9.55 -1.87
CA ALA A 22 14.94 9.87 -2.40
C ALA A 22 15.45 8.89 -3.47
N HIS A 23 14.65 7.88 -3.86
CA HIS A 23 15.05 6.81 -4.78
C HIS A 23 16.31 6.03 -4.33
N GLN A 24 16.52 5.95 -3.01
CA GLN A 24 17.67 5.24 -2.42
C GLN A 24 17.39 3.76 -2.16
N LEU A 25 16.13 3.33 -2.27
CA LEU A 25 15.77 1.92 -2.22
C LEU A 25 16.01 1.29 -3.60
N SER A 26 16.71 0.17 -3.64
CA SER A 26 16.84 -0.60 -4.88
C SER A 26 15.51 -1.27 -5.22
N ASN A 27 15.23 -1.44 -6.52
CA ASN A 27 14.04 -2.18 -6.97
C ASN A 27 14.00 -3.62 -6.41
N GLN A 28 15.17 -4.26 -6.26
CA GLN A 28 15.27 -5.60 -5.67
C GLN A 28 15.08 -5.62 -4.16
N GLY A 29 15.20 -4.48 -3.48
CA GLY A 29 14.98 -4.35 -2.03
C GLY A 29 13.58 -3.84 -1.67
N PHE A 30 12.72 -3.54 -2.64
CA PHE A 30 11.37 -3.03 -2.41
C PHE A 30 10.33 -4.13 -2.67
N HIS A 31 10.12 -4.99 -1.67
CA HIS A 31 9.26 -6.15 -1.76
C HIS A 31 7.84 -5.87 -1.25
N HIS A 32 6.97 -6.88 -1.29
CA HIS A 32 5.58 -6.76 -0.86
C HIS A 32 5.42 -6.14 0.53
N ARG A 33 6.19 -6.62 1.51
CA ARG A 33 6.17 -6.09 2.88
C ARG A 33 6.53 -4.60 2.94
N ASP A 34 7.46 -4.14 2.10
CA ASP A 34 7.86 -2.73 2.03
C ASP A 34 6.77 -1.86 1.41
N HIS A 35 6.02 -2.38 0.43
CA HIS A 35 4.84 -1.69 -0.12
C HIS A 35 3.75 -1.53 0.95
N LEU A 36 3.50 -2.59 1.74
CA LEU A 36 2.55 -2.54 2.87
C LEU A 36 3.01 -1.54 3.92
N ARG A 37 4.31 -1.52 4.26
CA ARG A 37 4.89 -0.56 5.20
C ARG A 37 4.71 0.87 4.71
N LEU A 38 5.03 1.14 3.44
CA LEU A 38 4.83 2.45 2.82
C LEU A 38 3.37 2.88 2.90
N ALA A 39 2.43 2.00 2.53
CA ALA A 39 1.00 2.28 2.62
C ALA A 39 0.57 2.58 4.06
N TRP A 40 0.99 1.75 5.01
CA TRP A 40 0.66 1.89 6.43
C TRP A 40 1.14 3.23 6.99
N VAL A 41 2.42 3.58 6.79
CA VAL A 41 2.99 4.85 7.27
C VAL A 41 2.25 6.04 6.67
N GLN A 42 1.99 6.02 5.36
CA GLN A 42 1.33 7.14 4.67
C GLN A 42 -0.14 7.28 5.10
N ILE A 43 -0.87 6.18 5.30
CA ILE A 43 -2.25 6.21 5.80
C ILE A 43 -2.29 6.79 7.22
N ARG A 44 -1.36 6.38 8.11
CA ARG A 44 -1.30 6.92 9.48
C ARG A 44 -1.01 8.42 9.51
N ARG A 45 -0.27 8.95 8.53
CA ARG A 45 0.05 10.39 8.44
C ARG A 45 -1.04 11.23 7.79
N LEU A 46 -1.63 10.72 6.71
CA LEU A 46 -2.41 11.54 5.77
C LEU A 46 -3.89 11.13 5.71
N GLY A 47 -4.27 10.02 6.33
CA GLY A 47 -5.55 9.36 6.09
C GLY A 47 -5.56 8.63 4.74
N LEU A 48 -6.50 7.68 4.58
CA LEU A 48 -6.54 6.76 3.43
C LEU A 48 -6.68 7.49 2.08
N GLU A 49 -7.57 8.47 2.00
CA GLU A 49 -7.83 9.27 0.80
C GLU A 49 -6.53 9.89 0.26
N ARG A 50 -5.86 10.70 1.10
CA ARG A 50 -4.66 11.42 0.68
C ARG A 50 -3.45 10.51 0.53
N ALA A 51 -3.32 9.48 1.38
CA ALA A 51 -2.26 8.48 1.25
C ALA A 51 -2.37 7.72 -0.08
N SER A 52 -3.59 7.47 -0.57
CA SER A 52 -3.78 6.75 -1.83
C SER A 52 -3.14 7.49 -3.00
N ASP A 53 -3.34 8.79 -3.11
CA ASP A 53 -2.73 9.59 -4.18
C ASP A 53 -1.21 9.72 -4.03
N VAL A 54 -0.72 9.91 -2.80
CA VAL A 54 0.72 10.04 -2.53
C VAL A 54 1.47 8.74 -2.85
N VAL A 55 0.94 7.60 -2.40
CA VAL A 55 1.55 6.28 -2.59
C VAL A 55 1.47 5.83 -4.04
N THR A 56 0.32 5.98 -4.71
CA THR A 56 0.18 5.61 -6.14
C THR A 56 1.15 6.40 -7.02
N MET A 57 1.22 7.71 -6.83
CA MET A 57 2.16 8.58 -7.54
C MET A 57 3.62 8.24 -7.21
N GLY A 58 3.92 7.99 -5.92
CA GLY A 58 5.24 7.58 -5.46
C GLY A 58 5.73 6.30 -6.12
N ILE A 59 4.91 5.24 -6.07
CA ILE A 59 5.26 3.92 -6.65
C ILE A 59 5.40 4.02 -8.17
N ARG A 60 4.53 4.80 -8.83
CA ARG A 60 4.64 5.03 -10.27
C ARG A 60 5.97 5.67 -10.66
N ARG A 61 6.40 6.71 -9.94
CA ARG A 61 7.71 7.35 -10.14
C ARG A 61 8.87 6.41 -9.79
N PHE A 62 8.75 5.67 -8.70
CA PHE A 62 9.76 4.69 -8.30
C PHE A 62 9.97 3.61 -9.36
N ALA A 63 8.88 3.07 -9.91
CA ALA A 63 8.91 2.08 -10.99
C ALA A 63 9.53 2.66 -12.27
N ALA A 64 9.17 3.90 -12.63
CA ALA A 64 9.76 4.59 -13.78
C ALA A 64 11.26 4.85 -13.62
N HIS A 65 11.68 5.31 -12.44
CA HIS A 65 13.10 5.53 -12.12
C HIS A 65 13.94 4.27 -12.28
N HIS A 66 13.36 3.10 -11.96
CA HIS A 66 14.02 1.79 -12.07
C HIS A 66 13.72 1.04 -13.38
N GLY A 67 13.23 1.73 -14.43
CA GLY A 67 12.97 1.13 -15.75
C GLY A 67 11.89 0.04 -15.75
N SER A 68 11.00 0.02 -14.76
CA SER A 68 9.95 -0.97 -14.54
C SER A 68 8.54 -0.36 -14.59
N ALA A 69 8.37 0.75 -15.33
CA ALA A 69 7.10 1.49 -15.39
C ALA A 69 5.92 0.64 -15.87
N ASP A 70 6.18 -0.35 -16.74
CA ASP A 70 5.22 -1.31 -17.29
C ASP A 70 4.65 -2.29 -16.24
N ARG A 71 5.38 -2.47 -15.13
CA ARG A 71 4.98 -3.31 -13.99
C ARG A 71 4.06 -2.59 -13.02
N TYR A 72 3.97 -1.27 -13.07
CA TYR A 72 3.06 -0.51 -12.23
C TYR A 72 1.60 -0.88 -12.53
N ASN A 73 0.80 -1.04 -11.48
CA ASN A 73 -0.63 -1.30 -11.57
C ASN A 73 -1.38 -0.48 -10.52
N ASP A 74 -2.16 0.51 -10.97
CA ASP A 74 -2.90 1.42 -10.09
C ASP A 74 -3.99 0.69 -9.29
N THR A 75 -4.77 -0.20 -9.91
CA THR A 75 -5.80 -0.99 -9.22
C THR A 75 -5.19 -1.84 -8.11
N MET A 76 -4.11 -2.56 -8.40
CA MET A 76 -3.37 -3.36 -7.41
C MET A 76 -2.86 -2.51 -6.25
N THR A 77 -2.27 -1.36 -6.55
CA THR A 77 -1.71 -0.45 -5.54
C THR A 77 -2.82 0.08 -4.61
N ARG A 78 -3.92 0.56 -5.19
CA ARG A 78 -5.09 1.07 -4.46
C ARG A 78 -5.80 -0.02 -3.66
N PHE A 79 -5.81 -1.26 -4.15
CA PHE A 79 -6.33 -2.41 -3.40
C PHE A 79 -5.58 -2.57 -2.08
N TRP A 80 -4.23 -2.59 -2.13
CA TRP A 80 -3.40 -2.74 -0.93
C TRP A 80 -3.58 -1.58 0.06
N LEU A 81 -3.68 -0.34 -0.43
CA LEU A 81 -4.02 0.82 0.39
C LEU A 81 -5.35 0.63 1.14
N ARG A 82 -6.40 0.16 0.45
CA ARG A 82 -7.71 -0.07 1.06
C ARG A 82 -7.65 -1.14 2.16
N VAL A 83 -7.06 -2.31 1.89
CA VAL A 83 -7.00 -3.39 2.90
C VAL A 83 -6.11 -3.05 4.09
N VAL A 84 -5.01 -2.31 3.88
CA VAL A 84 -4.19 -1.78 4.98
C VAL A 84 -4.99 -0.76 5.79
N GLY A 85 -5.76 0.12 5.14
CA GLY A 85 -6.66 1.06 5.80
C GLY A 85 -7.70 0.36 6.69
N LEU A 86 -8.33 -0.72 6.20
CA LEU A 86 -9.23 -1.56 7.01
C LEU A 86 -8.52 -2.20 8.20
N GLY A 87 -7.26 -2.61 8.03
CA GLY A 87 -6.42 -3.10 9.12
C GLY A 87 -6.19 -2.03 10.19
N ILE A 88 -5.83 -0.81 9.78
CA ILE A 88 -5.64 0.33 10.70
C ILE A 88 -6.93 0.70 11.44
N ILE A 89 -8.09 0.69 10.77
CA ILE A 89 -9.38 0.96 11.41
C ILE A 89 -9.71 -0.08 12.49
N ARG A 90 -9.45 -1.36 12.20
CA ARG A 90 -9.69 -2.45 13.17
C ARG A 90 -8.68 -2.47 14.31
N HIS A 91 -7.46 -2.00 14.05
CA HIS A 91 -6.32 -2.06 14.97
C HIS A 91 -5.59 -0.70 15.06
N PRO A 92 -6.22 0.34 15.60
CA PRO A 92 -5.70 1.72 15.53
C PRO A 92 -4.38 1.92 16.28
N GLU A 93 -4.15 1.13 17.33
CA GLU A 93 -3.01 1.27 18.23
C GLU A 93 -1.82 0.37 17.87
N LEU A 94 -1.98 -0.56 16.92
CA LEU A 94 -0.92 -1.51 16.58
C LEU A 94 0.18 -0.85 15.73
N THR A 95 1.43 -1.23 16.01
CA THR A 95 2.57 -0.99 15.13
C THR A 95 2.42 -1.77 13.82
N PHE A 96 3.27 -1.49 12.83
CA PHE A 96 3.23 -2.21 11.54
C PHE A 96 3.42 -3.73 11.72
N ASP A 97 4.35 -4.15 12.58
CA ASP A 97 4.65 -5.56 12.80
C ASP A 97 3.51 -6.28 13.51
N GLU A 98 2.94 -5.64 14.53
CA GLU A 98 1.78 -6.18 15.23
C GLU A 98 0.55 -6.23 14.31
N LEU A 99 0.36 -5.24 13.42
CA LEU A 99 -0.71 -5.28 12.42
C LEU A 99 -0.55 -6.49 11.50
N LEU A 100 0.67 -6.77 11.02
CA LEU A 100 0.90 -7.95 10.16
C LEU A 100 0.70 -9.27 10.92
N ALA A 101 0.98 -9.30 12.23
CA ALA A 101 0.67 -10.45 13.07
C ALA A 101 -0.85 -10.64 13.27
N ALA A 102 -1.59 -9.54 13.45
CA ALA A 102 -3.05 -9.56 13.61
C ALA A 102 -3.80 -9.80 12.29
N GLU A 103 -3.24 -9.38 11.16
CA GLU A 103 -3.82 -9.45 9.82
C GLU A 103 -2.89 -10.21 8.84
N PRO A 104 -2.59 -11.49 9.08
CA PRO A 104 -1.58 -12.24 8.31
C PRO A 104 -1.92 -12.36 6.81
N HIS A 105 -3.19 -12.20 6.44
CA HIS A 105 -3.61 -12.17 5.05
C HIS A 105 -3.04 -10.99 4.25
N LEU A 106 -2.58 -9.92 4.93
CA LEU A 106 -1.89 -8.82 4.25
C LEU A 106 -0.60 -9.29 3.57
N LEU A 107 0.02 -10.37 4.05
CA LEU A 107 1.22 -10.96 3.45
C LEU A 107 0.92 -11.92 2.28
N ASP A 108 -0.35 -12.31 2.09
CA ASP A 108 -0.79 -13.17 0.97
C ASP A 108 -0.90 -12.34 -0.31
N LYS A 109 0.14 -12.38 -1.16
CA LYS A 109 0.13 -11.72 -2.49
C LYS A 109 -1.00 -12.20 -3.41
N GLY A 110 -1.67 -13.30 -3.08
CA GLY A 110 -2.85 -13.83 -3.76
C GLY A 110 -4.15 -13.12 -3.41
N LEU A 111 -4.19 -12.33 -2.32
CA LEU A 111 -5.40 -11.69 -1.80
C LEU A 111 -6.20 -10.86 -2.84
N PRO A 112 -5.59 -10.02 -3.70
CA PRO A 112 -6.33 -9.29 -4.73
C PRO A 112 -7.10 -10.23 -5.67
N PHE A 113 -6.57 -11.42 -5.96
CA PHE A 113 -7.18 -12.38 -6.89
C PHE A 113 -8.39 -13.12 -6.30
N ARG A 114 -8.77 -12.82 -5.05
CA ARG A 114 -10.07 -13.21 -4.49
C ARG A 114 -11.22 -12.33 -5.02
N HIS A 115 -10.89 -11.16 -5.54
CA HIS A 115 -11.81 -10.11 -5.97
C HIS A 115 -11.70 -9.83 -7.47
N TRP A 116 -10.49 -9.80 -8.03
CA TRP A 116 -10.26 -9.66 -9.47
C TRP A 116 -9.78 -10.95 -10.11
N SER A 117 -10.29 -11.30 -11.29
CA SER A 117 -9.64 -12.27 -12.15
C SER A 117 -8.26 -11.77 -12.60
N ARG A 118 -7.36 -12.70 -12.92
CA ARG A 118 -6.04 -12.35 -13.47
C ARG A 118 -6.17 -11.59 -14.78
N GLU A 119 -7.15 -11.94 -15.61
CA GLU A 119 -7.44 -11.25 -16.86
C GLU A 119 -7.79 -9.78 -16.59
N ARG A 120 -8.78 -9.54 -15.72
CA ARG A 120 -9.22 -8.18 -15.40
C ARG A 120 -8.12 -7.33 -14.77
N MET A 121 -7.36 -7.89 -13.82
CA MET A 121 -6.27 -7.18 -13.13
C MET A 121 -5.12 -6.80 -14.08
N ASN A 122 -4.88 -7.56 -15.15
CA ASN A 122 -3.77 -7.32 -16.07
C ASN A 122 -4.11 -6.40 -17.26
N ARG A 123 -5.37 -5.95 -17.38
CA ARG A 123 -5.78 -5.02 -18.44
C ARG A 123 -5.06 -3.67 -18.34
N ALA A 124 -4.91 -3.01 -19.48
CA ALA A 124 -4.27 -1.70 -19.57
C ALA A 124 -4.98 -0.63 -18.73
N ASP A 125 -6.31 -0.66 -18.66
CA ASP A 125 -7.09 0.27 -17.84
C ASP A 125 -6.92 0.01 -16.34
N ALA A 126 -6.88 -1.27 -15.91
CA ALA A 126 -6.57 -1.64 -14.51
C ALA A 126 -5.22 -1.10 -14.04
N LYS A 127 -4.22 -1.10 -14.93
CA LYS A 127 -2.89 -0.56 -14.65
C LYS A 127 -2.88 0.96 -14.52
N GLN A 128 -3.81 1.66 -15.17
CA GLN A 128 -3.84 3.12 -15.25
C GLN A 128 -4.77 3.78 -14.23
N ARG A 129 -5.86 3.09 -13.85
CA ARG A 129 -6.87 3.57 -12.91
C ARG A 129 -7.53 2.41 -12.18
N TRP A 130 -8.17 2.72 -11.06
CA TRP A 130 -9.07 1.79 -10.38
C TRP A 130 -10.14 1.25 -11.34
N ILE A 131 -10.31 -0.07 -11.34
CA ILE A 131 -11.47 -0.74 -11.92
C ILE A 131 -12.10 -1.65 -10.88
N GLU A 132 -13.43 -1.72 -10.86
CA GLU A 132 -14.16 -2.56 -9.91
C GLU A 132 -13.83 -4.05 -10.09
N PRO A 133 -13.91 -4.88 -9.03
CA PRO A 133 -13.70 -6.32 -9.11
C PRO A 133 -14.77 -7.03 -9.95
N ASP A 134 -14.42 -8.16 -10.57
CA ASP A 134 -15.32 -9.04 -11.35
C ASP A 134 -15.72 -10.33 -10.65
N LEU A 135 -14.97 -10.77 -9.64
CA LEU A 135 -15.26 -12.03 -8.95
C LEU A 135 -16.11 -11.79 -7.71
N ARG A 136 -15.66 -10.88 -6.83
CA ARG A 136 -16.34 -10.56 -5.56
C ARG A 136 -16.11 -9.10 -5.18
N PRO A 137 -17.14 -8.40 -4.66
CA PRO A 137 -16.95 -7.04 -4.16
C PRO A 137 -15.93 -7.03 -3.02
N MET A 138 -15.26 -5.89 -2.86
CA MET A 138 -14.42 -5.61 -1.70
C MET A 138 -15.29 -5.46 -0.45
N PRO A 139 -14.79 -5.81 0.76
CA PRO A 139 -15.45 -5.43 1.99
C PRO A 139 -15.62 -3.91 2.04
N ALA A 140 -16.80 -3.44 2.46
CA ALA A 140 -17.00 -2.04 2.79
C ALA A 140 -16.15 -1.68 4.03
N ALA A 141 -15.75 -0.40 4.10
CA ALA A 141 -15.10 0.16 5.28
C ALA A 141 -16.11 0.53 6.36
#